data_AF-A0A8T4SI58-F1
#
_entry.id   AF-A0A8T4SI58-F1
#
_cell.length_a   1.000
_cell.length_b   1.000
_cell.length_c   1.000
_cell.angle_alpha   90.00
_cell.angle_beta   90.00
_cell.angle_gamma   90.00
#
_symmetry.space_group_name_H-M   'P 1'
#
loop_
_entity.id
_entity.type
_entity.pdbx_description
1 polymer ?
#
loop_
_entity_poly.entity_id
_entity_poly.type
_entity_poly.pdbx_seq_one_letter_code
_entity_poly.pdbx_strand_id
1 'polypeptide(L)'
;MSKQNKDNNFKDDNDNKQNILSHDKQDNPSQDDFNSEEFEHQKCPMCLKETLQLTEAERDIPYFGKVFLYSMDCNNEECRYHKADVESAEQHEPTKFVIEVSGEHDMSIRVVKSAEATVKLPHIMNIEPGTASNGYVTNIEGILNRAKVMLEKVRDTSDEDDDRQKAKNMIKKLQRIMWGSDKIKITIEDPSGNSAIISDKAIKSKL
;
A
#
# COMPACT_ATOMS: atom_id res chain seq x y z
N MET A 1 82.15 0.58 -13.83
CA MET A 1 81.29 1.13 -12.76
C MET A 1 80.12 0.16 -12.62
N SER A 2 80.32 -0.98 -11.96
CA SER A 2 80.06 -1.22 -10.52
C SER A 2 78.55 -1.29 -10.24
N LYS A 3 77.95 -2.49 -10.29
CA LYS A 3 77.50 -3.31 -9.12
C LYS A 3 76.18 -2.78 -8.51
N GLN A 4 75.18 -3.53 -8.06
CA GLN A 4 74.83 -4.96 -8.01
C GLN A 4 73.42 -5.03 -7.40
N ASN A 5 72.65 -6.07 -7.74
CA ASN A 5 71.50 -6.56 -6.94
C ASN A 5 71.87 -6.75 -5.46
N LYS A 6 70.90 -6.61 -4.55
CA LYS A 6 70.71 -7.57 -3.44
C LYS A 6 69.41 -7.38 -2.67
N ASP A 7 68.78 -8.52 -2.46
CA ASP A 7 67.71 -8.83 -1.52
C ASP A 7 68.07 -8.48 -0.06
N ASN A 8 67.04 -8.20 0.75
CA ASN A 8 66.69 -8.93 1.98
C ASN A 8 66.00 -8.04 3.04
N ASN A 9 64.71 -8.35 3.27
CA ASN A 9 64.19 -8.94 4.50
C ASN A 9 64.46 -8.30 5.89
N PHE A 10 63.32 -8.08 6.57
CA PHE A 10 62.98 -8.45 7.95
C PHE A 10 62.98 -7.42 9.09
N LYS A 11 61.77 -7.33 9.70
CA LYS A 11 61.36 -6.98 11.08
C LYS A 11 61.41 -5.51 11.46
N ASP A 12 60.56 -5.01 12.32
CA ASP A 12 59.23 -5.33 12.88
C ASP A 12 58.96 -4.01 13.63
N ASP A 13 57.78 -3.43 13.55
CA ASP A 13 57.20 -2.76 14.72
C ASP A 13 55.70 -2.57 14.50
N ASN A 14 55.06 -3.51 15.17
CA ASN A 14 53.66 -3.70 15.46
C ASN A 14 53.20 -2.57 16.39
N ASP A 15 52.21 -1.77 15.98
CA ASP A 15 51.20 -1.15 16.86
C ASP A 15 50.39 -0.10 16.07
N ASN A 16 49.28 -0.51 15.44
CA ASN A 16 47.97 0.01 15.84
C ASN A 16 46.85 -0.79 15.20
N LYS A 17 46.05 -1.40 16.06
CA LYS A 17 45.01 -2.38 15.76
C LYS A 17 43.78 -1.72 15.13
N GLN A 18 43.22 -2.44 14.15
CA GLN A 18 41.79 -2.70 13.99
C GLN A 18 40.84 -1.63 14.55
N ASN A 19 40.33 -0.76 13.67
CA ASN A 19 39.02 -0.16 13.89
C ASN A 19 38.37 0.22 12.57
N ILE A 20 37.93 -0.80 11.83
CA ILE A 20 37.01 -0.68 10.70
C ILE A 20 35.86 -1.64 11.04
N LEU A 21 34.63 -1.13 11.00
CA LEU A 21 33.35 -1.77 11.34
C LEU A 21 32.84 -1.56 12.77
N SER A 22 32.31 -0.37 13.02
CA SER A 22 31.00 -0.17 13.68
C SER A 22 30.81 1.33 13.83
N HIS A 23 29.60 1.81 13.52
CA HIS A 23 28.99 3.11 13.84
C HIS A 23 28.12 3.64 12.68
N ASP A 24 27.32 2.76 12.06
CA ASP A 24 26.02 3.17 11.55
C ASP A 24 25.00 2.59 12.53
N LYS A 25 24.62 3.43 13.49
CA LYS A 25 23.49 3.17 14.38
C LYS A 25 22.26 3.12 13.49
N GLN A 26 21.79 1.90 13.19
CA GLN A 26 20.44 1.71 12.69
C GLN A 26 19.51 2.22 13.77
N ASP A 27 18.80 3.31 13.46
CA ASP A 27 17.65 3.79 14.20
C ASP A 27 16.63 2.64 14.24
N ASN A 28 16.71 1.87 15.32
CA ASN A 28 15.72 0.88 15.68
C ASN A 28 14.46 1.69 16.00
N PRO A 29 13.36 1.59 15.22
CA PRO A 29 12.14 2.29 15.59
C PRO A 29 11.75 1.78 16.97
N SER A 30 11.54 2.73 17.88
CA SER A 30 11.10 2.51 19.25
C SER A 30 9.97 1.49 19.27
N GLN A 31 10.05 0.56 20.23
CA GLN A 31 8.99 -0.37 20.56
C GLN A 31 7.77 0.44 21.02
N ASP A 32 6.94 0.84 20.07
CA ASP A 32 5.60 1.35 20.35
C ASP A 32 4.75 0.15 20.76
N ASP A 33 4.22 0.16 21.98
CA ASP A 33 3.46 -0.88 22.68
C ASP A 33 2.68 -1.86 21.76
N PHE A 34 3.28 -3.02 21.47
CA PHE A 34 2.63 -4.10 20.71
C PHE A 34 1.70 -4.88 21.66
N ASN A 35 0.47 -4.39 21.89
CA ASN A 35 -0.57 -5.27 22.43
C ASN A 35 -1.16 -6.09 21.28
N SER A 36 -0.79 -7.37 21.21
CA SER A 36 -1.34 -8.34 20.25
C SER A 36 -1.80 -9.57 21.00
N GLU A 37 -3.02 -10.02 20.73
CA GLU A 37 -3.60 -11.25 21.27
C GLU A 37 -3.40 -12.38 20.26
N GLU A 38 -3.00 -13.55 20.75
CA GLU A 38 -2.76 -14.73 19.93
C GLU A 38 -3.67 -15.87 20.39
N PHE A 39 -4.41 -16.43 19.44
CA PHE A 39 -5.32 -17.55 19.63
C PHE A 39 -4.79 -18.75 18.85
N GLU A 40 -4.17 -19.69 19.55
CA GLU A 40 -3.70 -20.94 18.96
C GLU A 40 -4.84 -21.96 18.80
N HIS A 41 -4.56 -23.03 18.03
CA HIS A 41 -5.44 -24.19 17.86
C HIS A 41 -6.85 -23.85 17.33
N GLN A 42 -6.98 -22.77 16.58
CA GLN A 42 -8.23 -22.42 15.89
C GLN A 42 -8.48 -23.37 14.72
N LYS A 43 -9.75 -23.56 14.38
CA LYS A 43 -10.14 -24.41 13.25
C LYS A 43 -9.84 -23.72 11.92
N CYS A 44 -8.93 -24.29 11.13
CA CYS A 44 -8.57 -23.77 9.82
C CYS A 44 -9.77 -23.87 8.84
N PRO A 45 -10.15 -22.78 8.14
CA PRO A 45 -11.26 -22.83 7.17
C PRO A 45 -10.94 -23.69 5.93
N MET A 46 -9.65 -23.93 5.65
CA MET A 46 -9.22 -24.67 4.47
C MET A 46 -9.04 -26.17 4.72
N CYS A 47 -8.43 -26.56 5.84
CA CYS A 47 -8.19 -27.98 6.15
C CYS A 47 -9.04 -28.54 7.30
N LEU A 48 -9.83 -27.70 7.97
CA LEU A 48 -10.75 -28.04 9.06
C LEU A 48 -10.09 -28.65 10.30
N LYS A 49 -8.75 -28.66 10.38
CA LYS A 49 -7.96 -29.06 11.55
C LYS A 49 -7.73 -27.88 12.50
N GLU A 50 -7.51 -28.15 13.78
CA GLU A 50 -7.19 -27.17 14.84
C GLU A 50 -5.71 -26.76 14.79
N THR A 51 -5.28 -26.29 13.62
CA THR A 51 -3.87 -25.94 13.33
C THR A 51 -3.69 -24.48 12.95
N LEU A 52 -4.75 -23.67 13.06
CA LEU A 52 -4.72 -22.25 12.73
C LEU A 52 -4.34 -21.43 13.97
N GLN A 53 -3.39 -20.54 13.80
CA GLN A 53 -3.10 -19.45 14.74
C GLN A 53 -3.78 -18.19 14.21
N LEU A 54 -4.60 -17.56 15.05
CA LEU A 54 -5.20 -16.26 14.80
C LEU A 54 -4.46 -15.23 15.66
N THR A 55 -3.92 -14.19 15.04
CA THR A 55 -3.34 -13.04 15.73
C THR A 55 -4.23 -11.83 15.51
N GLU A 56 -4.55 -11.13 16.59
CA GLU A 56 -5.30 -9.87 16.59
C GLU A 56 -4.44 -8.78 17.23
N ALA A 57 -4.33 -7.62 16.59
CA ALA A 57 -3.60 -6.48 17.14
C ALA A 57 -4.34 -5.17 16.87
N GLU A 58 -4.56 -4.36 17.92
CA GLU A 58 -5.08 -3.00 17.77
C GLU A 58 -3.93 -2.04 17.45
N ARG A 59 -4.09 -1.22 16.41
CA ARG A 59 -3.12 -0.20 16.01
C ARG A 59 -3.81 1.12 15.68
N ASP A 60 -3.20 2.22 16.10
CA ASP A 60 -3.55 3.54 15.60
C ASP A 60 -2.66 3.87 14.39
N ILE A 61 -3.22 3.78 13.19
CA ILE A 61 -2.51 4.04 11.94
C ILE A 61 -2.76 5.48 11.52
N PRO A 62 -1.72 6.28 11.23
CA PRO A 62 -1.88 7.63 10.71
C PRO A 62 -2.89 7.69 9.56
N TYR A 63 -3.82 8.63 9.66
CA TYR A 63 -4.93 8.87 8.74
C TYR A 63 -6.02 7.78 8.67
N PHE A 64 -5.75 6.56 9.13
CA PHE A 64 -6.71 5.45 9.17
C PHE A 64 -7.43 5.36 10.53
N GLY A 65 -6.82 5.92 11.58
CA GLY A 65 -7.30 5.82 12.95
C GLY A 65 -7.02 4.44 13.55
N LYS A 66 -7.81 4.09 14.57
CA LYS A 66 -7.74 2.79 15.23
C LYS A 66 -8.26 1.69 14.31
N VAL A 67 -7.44 0.67 14.12
CA VAL A 67 -7.75 -0.53 13.34
C VAL A 67 -7.41 -1.79 14.11
N PHE A 68 -8.12 -2.87 13.81
CA PHE A 68 -7.75 -4.23 14.15
C PHE A 68 -7.03 -4.86 12.97
N LEU A 69 -5.82 -5.35 13.22
CA LEU A 69 -5.05 -6.17 12.30
C LEU A 69 -5.27 -7.63 12.66
N TYR A 70 -5.73 -8.43 11.70
CA TYR A 70 -5.91 -9.87 11.86
C TYR A 70 -4.91 -10.61 10.98
N SER A 71 -4.29 -11.67 11.50
CA SER A 71 -3.56 -12.66 10.71
C SER A 71 -4.04 -14.06 11.07
N MET A 72 -4.29 -14.87 10.06
CA MET A 72 -4.65 -16.29 10.19
C MET A 72 -3.58 -17.12 9.51
N ASP A 73 -2.84 -17.90 10.28
CA ASP A 73 -1.70 -18.70 9.82
C ASP A 73 -1.91 -20.18 10.18
N CYS A 74 -1.94 -21.05 9.17
CA CYS A 74 -2.13 -22.48 9.38
C CYS A 74 -0.79 -23.22 9.43
N ASN A 75 -0.45 -23.76 10.60
CA ASN A 75 0.80 -24.47 10.86
C ASN A 75 0.85 -25.89 10.28
N ASN A 76 -0.22 -26.35 9.62
CA ASN A 76 -0.22 -27.61 8.89
C ASN A 76 0.53 -27.45 7.55
N GLU A 77 1.64 -28.17 7.37
CA GLU A 77 2.51 -28.12 6.18
C GLU A 77 1.79 -28.43 4.86
N GLU A 78 0.78 -29.31 4.90
CA GLU A 78 -0.03 -29.66 3.73
C GLU A 78 -1.03 -28.56 3.34
N CYS A 79 -1.36 -27.66 4.28
CA CYS A 79 -2.35 -26.61 4.08
C CYS A 79 -1.71 -25.24 3.84
N ARG A 80 -0.85 -24.79 4.78
CA ARG A 80 -0.16 -23.49 4.75
C ARG A 80 -1.03 -22.29 4.36
N TYR A 81 -2.31 -22.35 4.73
CA TYR A 81 -3.23 -21.24 4.54
C TYR A 81 -2.76 -20.02 5.32
N HIS A 82 -2.75 -18.86 4.66
CA HIS A 82 -2.47 -17.56 5.25
C HIS A 82 -3.51 -16.54 4.78
N LYS A 83 -4.02 -15.74 5.70
CA LYS A 83 -4.84 -14.56 5.39
C LYS A 83 -4.52 -13.45 6.38
N ALA A 84 -4.27 -12.26 5.87
CA ALA A 84 -4.22 -11.04 6.66
C ALA A 84 -5.42 -10.14 6.33
N ASP A 85 -5.97 -9.48 7.34
CA ASP A 85 -7.09 -8.55 7.20
C ASP A 85 -6.89 -7.30 8.07
N VAL A 86 -7.54 -6.20 7.67
CA VAL A 86 -7.52 -4.93 8.40
C VAL A 86 -8.93 -4.39 8.49
N GLU A 87 -9.42 -4.24 9.71
CA GLU A 87 -10.75 -3.71 9.98
C GLU A 87 -10.65 -2.42 10.79
N SER A 88 -11.48 -1.43 10.46
CA SER A 88 -11.56 -0.21 11.28
C SER A 88 -12.22 -0.54 12.62
N ALA A 89 -11.62 -0.10 13.72
CA ALA A 89 -12.21 -0.26 15.05
C ALA A 89 -13.39 0.71 15.29
N GLU A 90 -13.48 1.74 14.45
CA GLU A 90 -14.47 2.80 14.53
C GLU A 90 -15.34 2.83 13.27
N GLN A 91 -16.62 3.14 13.46
CA GLN A 91 -17.53 3.46 12.37
C GLN A 91 -17.94 4.92 12.49
N HIS A 92 -17.87 5.64 11.37
CA HIS A 92 -18.22 7.04 11.30
C HIS A 92 -19.46 7.24 10.44
N GLU A 93 -19.98 8.46 10.43
CA GLU A 93 -21.06 8.85 9.53
C GLU A 93 -20.62 8.66 8.07
N PRO A 94 -21.49 8.14 7.18
CA PRO A 94 -21.19 8.01 5.76
C PRO A 94 -20.69 9.33 5.15
N THR A 95 -19.56 9.27 4.45
CA THR A 95 -18.90 10.47 3.90
C THR A 95 -18.76 10.42 2.40
N LYS A 96 -18.74 11.61 1.81
CA LYS A 96 -18.42 11.84 0.42
C LYS A 96 -17.34 12.91 0.30
N PHE A 97 -16.23 12.56 -0.33
CA PHE A 97 -15.14 13.47 -0.67
C PHE A 97 -15.12 13.73 -2.17
N VAL A 98 -14.88 14.98 -2.54
CA VAL A 98 -14.80 15.43 -3.92
C VAL A 98 -13.59 16.33 -4.08
N ILE A 99 -12.75 16.06 -5.08
CA ILE A 99 -11.59 16.89 -5.41
C ILE A 99 -11.47 17.09 -6.93
N GLU A 100 -11.18 18.31 -7.37
CA GLU A 100 -10.74 18.57 -8.75
C GLU A 100 -9.21 18.50 -8.81
N VAL A 101 -8.70 17.56 -9.60
CA VAL A 101 -7.29 17.39 -9.92
C VAL A 101 -7.02 18.16 -11.19
N SER A 102 -6.08 19.11 -11.12
CA SER A 102 -5.89 20.14 -12.16
C SER A 102 -4.46 20.31 -12.65
N GLY A 103 -3.49 19.65 -12.00
CA GLY A 103 -2.08 19.71 -12.39
C GLY A 103 -1.27 18.59 -11.75
N GLU A 104 -0.01 18.47 -12.15
CA GLU A 104 0.90 17.42 -11.69
C GLU A 104 1.17 17.49 -10.17
N HIS A 105 1.16 18.70 -9.58
CA HIS A 105 1.35 18.87 -8.13
C HIS A 105 0.24 18.20 -7.31
N ASP A 106 -0.98 18.08 -7.87
CA ASP A 106 -2.11 17.41 -7.21
C ASP A 106 -1.93 15.88 -7.14
N MET A 107 -1.01 15.29 -7.92
CA MET A 107 -0.74 13.84 -7.90
C MET A 107 -0.21 13.35 -6.55
N SER A 108 0.45 14.25 -5.81
CA SER A 108 1.03 13.98 -4.48
C SER A 108 0.01 14.05 -3.33
N ILE A 109 -1.22 14.51 -3.58
CA ILE A 109 -2.26 14.64 -2.55
C ILE A 109 -2.57 13.26 -1.97
N ARG A 110 -2.51 13.17 -0.64
CA ARG A 110 -2.71 11.94 0.12
C ARG A 110 -4.20 11.57 0.13
N VAL A 111 -4.48 10.29 -0.11
CA VAL A 111 -5.80 9.68 -0.14
C VAL A 111 -5.82 8.47 0.79
N VAL A 112 -6.82 8.40 1.64
CA VAL A 112 -7.17 7.23 2.44
C VAL A 112 -8.44 6.65 1.85
N LYS A 113 -8.40 5.39 1.44
CA LYS A 113 -9.54 4.66 0.89
C LYS A 113 -9.86 3.50 1.84
N SER A 114 -11.06 3.47 2.41
CA SER A 114 -11.53 2.38 3.27
C SER A 114 -11.87 1.13 2.45
N ALA A 115 -12.04 -0.02 3.11
CA ALA A 115 -12.45 -1.27 2.46
C ALA A 115 -13.75 -1.11 1.65
N GLU A 116 -14.73 -0.39 2.19
CA GLU A 116 -16.09 -0.22 1.64
C GLU A 116 -16.23 0.97 0.67
N ALA A 117 -15.21 1.81 0.55
CA ALA A 117 -15.31 3.01 -0.28
C ALA A 117 -15.35 2.71 -1.79
N THR A 118 -16.17 3.47 -2.49
CA THR A 118 -16.23 3.53 -3.95
C THR A 118 -15.52 4.78 -4.46
N VAL A 119 -14.56 4.60 -5.36
CA VAL A 119 -13.88 5.72 -6.03
C VAL A 119 -14.45 5.90 -7.43
N LYS A 120 -14.99 7.08 -7.73
CA LYS A 120 -15.55 7.42 -9.04
C LYS A 120 -14.57 8.31 -9.81
N LEU A 121 -14.20 7.86 -11.00
CA LEU A 121 -13.42 8.60 -11.99
C LEU A 121 -14.31 8.88 -13.21
N PRO A 122 -14.99 10.04 -13.25
CA PRO A 122 -15.98 10.35 -14.28
C PRO A 122 -15.43 10.19 -15.69
N HIS A 123 -16.23 9.57 -16.56
CA HIS A 123 -15.87 9.27 -17.94
C HIS A 123 -14.67 8.33 -18.12
N ILE A 124 -14.23 7.66 -17.06
CA ILE A 124 -13.16 6.65 -17.08
C ILE A 124 -13.70 5.36 -16.50
N MET A 125 -13.88 5.28 -15.17
CA MET A 125 -14.42 4.10 -14.50
C MET A 125 -14.79 4.39 -13.04
N ASN A 126 -15.53 3.47 -12.42
CA ASN A 126 -15.68 3.40 -10.97
C ASN A 126 -14.84 2.23 -10.43
N ILE A 127 -14.24 2.43 -9.27
CA ILE A 127 -13.54 1.40 -8.49
C ILE A 127 -14.44 1.11 -7.30
N GLU A 128 -15.23 0.06 -7.41
CA GLU A 128 -16.16 -0.41 -6.38
C GLU A 128 -15.45 -1.36 -5.41
N PRO A 129 -15.89 -1.43 -4.14
CA PRO A 129 -15.37 -2.42 -3.20
C PRO A 129 -15.75 -3.84 -3.67
N GLY A 130 -14.74 -4.70 -3.80
CA GLY A 130 -14.93 -6.15 -3.97
C GLY A 130 -14.90 -6.90 -2.64
N THR A 131 -15.16 -8.22 -2.68
CA THR A 131 -15.16 -9.09 -1.48
C THR A 131 -13.81 -9.19 -0.76
N ALA A 132 -12.72 -8.89 -1.46
CA ALA A 132 -11.36 -8.82 -0.92
C ALA A 132 -10.79 -7.39 -0.98
N SER A 133 -11.65 -6.39 -0.88
CA SER A 133 -11.25 -4.98 -0.92
C SER A 133 -10.70 -4.54 0.43
N ASN A 134 -9.39 -4.25 0.46
CA ASN A 134 -8.75 -3.73 1.66
C ASN A 134 -8.71 -2.21 1.65
N GLY A 135 -8.66 -1.65 2.86
CA GLY A 135 -8.29 -0.27 3.08
C GLY A 135 -6.82 0.01 2.72
N TYR A 136 -6.52 1.19 2.20
CA TYR A 136 -5.13 1.59 1.95
C TYR A 136 -4.94 3.11 1.95
N VAL A 137 -3.69 3.50 2.22
CA VAL A 137 -3.22 4.88 2.14
C VAL A 137 -2.38 5.01 0.86
N THR A 138 -2.73 5.97 0.01
CA THR A 138 -2.06 6.23 -1.26
C THR A 138 -2.08 7.73 -1.59
N ASN A 139 -1.70 8.10 -2.80
CA ASN A 139 -1.86 9.44 -3.35
C ASN A 139 -2.83 9.41 -4.55
N ILE A 140 -3.19 10.58 -5.08
CA ILE A 140 -4.02 10.69 -6.29
C ILE A 140 -3.41 9.91 -7.45
N GLU A 141 -2.08 9.98 -7.62
CA GLU A 141 -1.35 9.20 -8.61
C GLU A 141 -1.62 7.68 -8.50
N GLY A 142 -1.58 7.14 -7.29
CA GLY A 142 -1.79 5.72 -7.00
C GLY A 142 -3.21 5.27 -7.33
N ILE A 143 -4.21 6.11 -7.07
CA ILE A 143 -5.59 5.87 -7.51
C ILE A 143 -5.68 5.77 -9.03
N LEU A 144 -5.08 6.74 -9.74
CA LEU A 144 -5.09 6.77 -11.22
C LEU A 144 -4.30 5.60 -11.83
N ASN A 145 -3.17 5.24 -11.24
CA ASN A 145 -2.37 4.08 -11.64
C ASN A 145 -3.14 2.77 -11.45
N ARG A 146 -3.91 2.63 -10.36
CA ARG A 146 -4.75 1.44 -10.14
C ARG A 146 -5.85 1.32 -11.19
N ALA A 147 -6.50 2.43 -11.55
CA ALA A 147 -7.45 2.47 -12.66
C ALA A 147 -6.79 2.12 -14.00
N LYS A 148 -5.58 2.64 -14.25
CA LYS A 148 -4.80 2.33 -15.46
C LYS A 148 -4.53 0.83 -15.58
N VAL A 149 -4.07 0.17 -14.51
CA VAL A 149 -3.81 -1.28 -14.51
C VAL A 149 -5.08 -2.09 -14.80
N MET A 150 -6.22 -1.68 -14.25
CA MET A 150 -7.51 -2.32 -14.54
C MET A 150 -7.89 -2.17 -16.02
N LEU A 151 -7.71 -0.99 -16.61
CA LEU A 151 -7.96 -0.75 -18.03
C LEU A 151 -6.97 -1.49 -18.94
N GLU A 152 -5.70 -1.60 -18.54
CA GLU A 152 -4.68 -2.37 -19.27
C GLU A 152 -5.08 -3.84 -19.32
N LYS A 153 -5.58 -4.40 -18.22
CA LYS A 153 -6.14 -5.75 -18.21
C LYS A 153 -7.29 -5.90 -19.22
N VAL A 154 -8.26 -4.98 -19.22
CA VAL A 154 -9.38 -5.02 -20.20
C VAL A 154 -8.87 -4.95 -21.64
N ARG A 155 -7.89 -4.08 -21.92
CA ARG A 155 -7.26 -3.96 -23.26
C ARG A 155 -6.61 -5.27 -23.73
N ASP A 156 -6.01 -6.01 -22.80
CA ASP A 156 -5.19 -7.19 -23.10
C ASP A 156 -5.99 -8.50 -23.05
N THR A 157 -7.09 -8.56 -22.30
CA THR A 157 -7.87 -9.79 -22.10
C THR A 157 -9.27 -9.79 -22.72
N SER A 158 -9.81 -8.65 -23.17
CA SER A 158 -11.14 -8.63 -23.80
C SER A 158 -11.08 -9.20 -25.22
N ASP A 159 -12.07 -10.01 -25.58
CA ASP A 159 -12.27 -10.56 -26.93
C ASP A 159 -12.97 -9.55 -27.85
N GLU A 160 -13.56 -8.48 -27.31
CA GLU A 160 -14.26 -7.46 -28.07
C GLU A 160 -13.34 -6.29 -28.43
N ASP A 161 -13.16 -6.04 -29.73
CA ASP A 161 -12.29 -4.97 -30.21
C ASP A 161 -12.75 -3.57 -29.78
N ASP A 162 -14.05 -3.35 -29.61
CA ASP A 162 -14.61 -2.07 -29.15
C ASP A 162 -14.18 -1.77 -27.70
N ASP A 163 -14.25 -2.76 -26.81
CA ASP A 163 -13.79 -2.64 -25.43
C ASP A 163 -12.30 -2.38 -25.33
N ARG A 164 -11.51 -3.10 -26.14
CA ARG A 164 -10.05 -2.87 -26.22
C ARG A 164 -9.74 -1.45 -26.69
N GLN A 165 -10.50 -0.93 -27.64
CA GLN A 165 -10.31 0.42 -28.16
C GLN A 165 -10.74 1.49 -27.14
N LYS A 166 -11.86 1.29 -26.45
CA LYS A 166 -12.32 2.15 -25.34
C LYS A 166 -11.28 2.20 -24.22
N ALA A 167 -10.76 1.05 -23.80
CA ALA A 167 -9.71 0.96 -22.78
C ALA A 167 -8.45 1.74 -23.18
N LYS A 168 -7.98 1.59 -24.44
CA LYS A 168 -6.85 2.37 -24.97
C LYS A 168 -7.10 3.88 -24.89
N ASN A 169 -8.30 4.33 -25.25
CA ASN A 169 -8.65 5.76 -25.21
C ASN A 169 -8.68 6.29 -23.77
N MET A 170 -9.24 5.51 -22.83
CA MET A 170 -9.27 5.86 -21.41
C MET A 170 -7.88 5.92 -20.79
N ILE A 171 -6.98 4.97 -21.13
CA ILE A 171 -5.58 4.98 -20.67
C ILE A 171 -4.86 6.25 -21.14
N LYS A 172 -5.04 6.66 -22.40
CA LYS A 172 -4.45 7.92 -22.92
C LYS A 172 -4.98 9.13 -22.16
N LYS A 173 -6.27 9.15 -21.82
CA LYS A 173 -6.88 10.22 -21.01
C LYS A 173 -6.30 10.26 -19.60
N LEU A 174 -6.13 9.11 -18.94
CA LEU A 174 -5.47 9.02 -17.63
C LEU A 174 -4.05 9.58 -17.68
N GLN A 175 -3.25 9.25 -18.70
CA GLN A 175 -1.89 9.77 -18.85
C GLN A 175 -1.87 11.29 -18.99
N ARG A 176 -2.78 11.88 -19.78
CA ARG A 176 -2.91 13.33 -19.91
C ARG A 176 -3.28 14.01 -18.59
N ILE A 177 -4.15 13.39 -17.79
CA ILE A 177 -4.49 13.86 -16.45
C ILE A 177 -3.27 13.82 -15.53
N MET A 178 -2.53 12.71 -15.54
CA MET A 178 -1.33 12.54 -14.71
C MET A 178 -0.23 13.56 -15.03
N TRP A 179 -0.07 13.93 -16.31
CA TRP A 179 0.82 15.01 -16.75
C TRP A 179 0.24 16.42 -16.59
N GLY A 180 -0.91 16.56 -15.93
CA GLY A 180 -1.56 17.85 -15.68
C GLY A 180 -2.09 18.56 -16.93
N SER A 181 -2.18 17.87 -18.07
CA SER A 181 -2.72 18.44 -19.32
C SER A 181 -4.26 18.48 -19.33
N ASP A 182 -4.90 17.56 -18.62
CA ASP A 182 -6.36 17.48 -18.48
C ASP A 182 -6.76 17.48 -17.00
N LYS A 183 -7.96 17.98 -16.72
CA LYS A 183 -8.53 17.97 -15.36
C LYS A 183 -9.46 16.77 -15.14
N ILE A 184 -9.56 16.31 -13.91
CA ILE A 184 -10.57 15.31 -13.50
C ILE A 184 -11.12 15.62 -12.12
N LYS A 185 -12.42 15.38 -11.94
CA LYS A 185 -13.07 15.42 -10.64
C LYS A 185 -13.12 14.01 -10.05
N ILE A 186 -12.37 13.75 -8.99
CA ILE A 186 -12.38 12.45 -8.29
C ILE A 186 -13.38 12.53 -7.15
N THR A 187 -14.20 11.49 -7.00
CA THR A 187 -15.15 11.38 -5.89
C THR A 187 -14.91 10.07 -5.14
N ILE A 188 -14.84 10.13 -3.81
CA ILE A 188 -14.79 8.96 -2.93
C ILE A 188 -16.07 8.97 -2.10
N GLU A 189 -16.88 7.93 -2.25
CA GLU A 189 -18.10 7.72 -1.46
C GLU A 189 -17.85 6.53 -0.54
N ASP A 190 -17.99 6.76 0.77
CA ASP A 190 -17.63 5.78 1.78
C ASP A 190 -18.75 5.62 2.82
N PRO A 191 -19.52 4.51 2.75
CA PRO A 191 -20.53 4.18 3.74
C PRO A 191 -19.99 4.02 5.16
N SER A 192 -18.74 3.58 5.32
CA SER A 192 -18.10 3.40 6.65
C SER A 192 -17.62 4.71 7.26
N GLY A 193 -17.46 5.76 6.45
CA GLY A 193 -16.97 7.07 6.87
C GLY A 193 -15.46 7.17 7.15
N ASN A 194 -14.68 6.13 6.82
CA ASN A 194 -13.27 5.99 7.18
C ASN A 194 -12.28 6.44 6.09
N SER A 195 -12.77 6.93 4.95
CA SER A 195 -11.97 7.48 3.86
C SER A 195 -11.69 8.96 4.04
N ALA A 196 -10.61 9.45 3.42
CA ALA A 196 -10.24 10.86 3.46
C ALA A 196 -9.42 11.29 2.24
N ILE A 197 -9.50 12.57 1.89
CA ILE A 197 -8.57 13.23 0.96
C ILE A 197 -7.92 14.39 1.72
N ILE A 198 -6.60 14.32 1.90
CA ILE A 198 -5.86 15.27 2.74
C ILE A 198 -5.41 16.46 1.88
N SER A 199 -6.35 17.38 1.64
CA SER A 199 -6.11 18.62 0.90
C SER A 199 -7.19 19.65 1.18
N ASP A 200 -6.81 20.93 1.24
CA ASP A 200 -7.76 22.05 1.34
C ASP A 200 -8.68 22.17 0.12
N LYS A 201 -8.30 21.54 -1.00
CA LYS A 201 -9.12 21.47 -2.22
C LYS A 201 -10.26 20.44 -2.12
N ALA A 202 -10.19 19.53 -1.15
CA ALA A 202 -11.17 18.47 -1.00
C ALA A 202 -12.43 19.00 -0.30
N ILE A 203 -13.59 18.75 -0.91
CA ILE A 203 -14.89 19.09 -0.35
C ILE A 203 -15.46 17.83 0.31
N LYS A 204 -15.65 17.88 1.63
CA LYS A 204 -16.33 16.83 2.41
C LYS A 204 -17.81 17.15 2.53
N SER A 205 -18.66 16.15 2.31
CA SER A 205 -20.11 16.21 2.48
C SER A 205 -20.63 14.89 3.06
N LYS A 206 -21.87 14.88 3.56
CA LYS A 206 -22.56 13.63 3.91
C LYS A 206 -22.94 12.87 2.64
N LEU A 207 -22.88 11.53 2.70
CA LEU A 207 -23.29 10.67 1.59
C LEU A 207 -24.82 10.64 1.43
#